data_AF-A0A016WMV1-F1
#
_entry.id   AF-A0A016WMV1-F1
#
_cell.length_a   1.000
_cell.length_b   1.000
_cell.length_c   1.000
_cell.angle_alpha   90.00
_cell.angle_beta   90.00
_cell.angle_gamma   90.00
#
_symmetry.space_group_name_H-M   'P 1'
#
loop_
_entity.id
_entity.type
_entity.pdbx_description
1 polymer ?
#
loop_
_entity_poly.entity_id
_entity_poly.type
_entity_poly.pdbx_seq_one_letter_code
_entity_poly.pdbx_strand_id
1 'polypeptide(L)'
;MQNGELNGSGEYKDKQGGGAGLPLTKVENNEGKKVLTNGMSRVHRILSEDEINQGKTTRWTELEIHGRVKNLSNALWQVSHLSALFLNGNQLTRVPPEISQLTNLTMLDLSHNKLRSLPAELGDMISLCHLYLNHNQLRVLPYELGKLFRIQTLGLQGNPLSPEINKIYHESNGSHKLLHFLHDHLAINTAPPPEREWVMIRHADPDRPIGIIQDRRKMEQMGMMSHL
;
A
#
# COMPACT_ATOMS: atom_id res chain seq x y z
N MET A 1 -14.80 12.20 60.61
CA MET A 1 -15.61 11.26 59.80
C MET A 1 -15.75 11.95 58.44
N GLN A 2 -15.25 11.48 57.30
CA GLN A 2 -14.75 10.17 56.91
C GLN A 2 -13.96 10.38 55.60
N ASN A 3 -12.78 9.78 55.51
CA ASN A 3 -11.97 9.71 54.29
C ASN A 3 -12.70 8.81 53.27
N GLY A 4 -12.69 9.19 51.99
CA GLY A 4 -13.20 8.38 50.88
C GLY A 4 -12.06 8.00 49.95
N GLU A 5 -11.40 6.88 50.24
CA GLU A 5 -10.50 6.18 49.34
C GLU A 5 -11.32 5.60 48.17
N LEU A 6 -10.83 5.77 46.93
CA LEU A 6 -11.32 5.02 45.78
C LEU A 6 -10.15 4.22 45.18
N ASN A 7 -9.93 3.04 45.77
CA ASN A 7 -9.34 1.90 45.09
C ASN A 7 -10.39 1.30 44.15
N GLY A 8 -10.00 1.04 42.90
CA GLY A 8 -10.87 0.45 41.89
C GLY A 8 -10.07 -0.13 40.73
N SER A 9 -9.24 -1.14 41.04
CA SER A 9 -8.59 -2.03 40.09
C SER A 9 -9.64 -2.84 39.33
N GLY A 10 -9.95 -2.41 38.10
CA GLY A 10 -10.74 -3.17 37.14
C GLY A 10 -9.86 -4.15 36.37
N GLU A 11 -9.73 -5.36 36.88
CA GLU A 11 -9.18 -6.53 36.19
C GLU A 11 -9.95 -6.80 34.88
N TYR A 12 -9.26 -6.74 33.74
CA TYR A 12 -9.78 -7.28 32.48
C TYR A 12 -9.67 -8.81 32.53
N LYS A 13 -10.81 -9.48 32.67
CA LYS A 13 -10.92 -10.95 32.56
C LYS A 13 -10.90 -11.37 31.10
N ASP A 14 -9.93 -12.20 30.75
CA ASP A 14 -9.85 -12.91 29.48
C ASP A 14 -11.10 -13.76 29.25
N LYS A 15 -11.80 -13.51 28.13
CA LYS A 15 -12.75 -14.47 27.56
C LYS A 15 -12.14 -15.02 26.28
N GLN A 16 -11.87 -16.33 26.31
CA GLN A 16 -11.46 -17.12 25.16
C GLN A 16 -12.58 -17.14 24.10
N GLY A 17 -12.22 -16.86 22.85
CA GLY A 17 -13.03 -17.19 21.68
C GLY A 17 -13.15 -16.06 20.64
N GLY A 18 -12.54 -16.28 19.47
CA GLY A 18 -12.85 -15.56 18.23
C GLY A 18 -11.72 -14.64 17.72
N GLY A 19 -11.14 -15.02 16.59
CA GLY A 19 -9.99 -14.34 15.97
C GLY A 19 -10.27 -12.88 15.61
N ALA A 20 -9.61 -11.99 16.34
CA ALA A 20 -9.21 -10.67 15.90
C ALA A 20 -7.72 -10.57 16.23
N GLY A 21 -6.89 -10.24 15.24
CA GLY A 21 -5.43 -10.19 15.41
C GLY A 21 -5.05 -9.44 16.68
N LEU A 22 -4.37 -10.15 17.58
CA LEU A 22 -3.78 -9.57 18.78
C LEU A 22 -2.98 -8.32 18.39
N PRO A 23 -3.04 -7.23 19.17
CA PRO A 23 -2.09 -6.14 18.99
C PRO A 23 -0.68 -6.74 19.13
N LEU A 24 0.20 -6.48 18.17
CA LEU A 24 1.60 -6.92 18.16
C LEU A 24 2.37 -6.22 19.31
N THR A 25 2.05 -6.57 20.55
CA THR A 25 2.74 -6.06 21.72
C THR A 25 3.56 -7.15 22.37
N LYS A 26 4.88 -6.89 22.37
CA LYS A 26 5.88 -7.17 23.43
C LYS A 26 6.65 -8.49 23.34
N VAL A 27 7.98 -8.36 23.26
CA VAL A 27 8.88 -8.48 24.43
C VAL A 27 9.98 -7.41 24.27
N GLU A 28 10.11 -6.51 25.24
CA GLU A 28 11.23 -5.56 25.34
C GLU A 28 12.24 -6.18 26.31
N ASN A 29 13.45 -6.51 25.84
CA ASN A 29 14.50 -6.93 26.77
C ASN A 29 15.05 -5.69 27.51
N ASN A 30 15.73 -5.90 28.63
CA ASN A 30 16.27 -4.82 29.49
C ASN A 30 17.32 -3.91 28.79
N GLU A 31 17.59 -4.12 27.49
CA GLU A 31 18.51 -3.33 26.66
C GLU A 31 17.78 -2.47 25.61
N GLY A 32 16.44 -2.41 25.63
CA GLY A 32 15.65 -1.63 24.67
C GLY A 32 15.63 -2.23 23.25
N LYS A 33 16.12 -3.47 23.08
CA LYS A 33 16.14 -4.18 21.80
C LYS A 33 14.78 -4.85 21.58
N LYS A 34 13.99 -4.29 20.67
CA LYS A 34 12.73 -4.89 20.21
C LYS A 34 13.00 -5.70 18.96
N VAL A 35 12.77 -7.01 19.05
CA VAL A 35 12.79 -7.92 17.90
C VAL A 35 11.37 -8.00 17.36
N LEU A 36 11.18 -7.54 16.13
CA LEU A 36 9.90 -7.68 15.43
C LEU A 36 9.75 -9.11 14.90
N THR A 37 8.52 -9.55 14.64
CA THR A 37 8.19 -10.90 14.15
C THR A 37 8.80 -11.24 12.78
N ASN A 38 9.39 -10.25 12.10
CA ASN A 38 10.11 -10.37 10.83
C ASN A 38 11.65 -10.39 11.01
N GLY A 39 12.17 -10.46 12.24
CA GLY A 39 13.60 -10.55 12.52
C GLY A 39 14.36 -9.21 12.53
N MET A 40 13.68 -8.08 12.35
CA MET A 40 14.32 -6.76 12.40
C MET A 40 14.50 -6.26 13.84
N SER A 41 15.65 -5.63 14.12
CA SER A 41 16.05 -5.12 15.45
C SER A 41 16.21 -3.61 15.41
N ARG A 42 15.52 -2.92 16.31
CA ARG A 42 15.56 -1.46 16.40
C ARG A 42 16.72 -0.97 17.24
N VAL A 43 17.64 -0.20 16.63
CA VAL A 43 18.63 0.60 17.35
C VAL A 43 18.34 2.05 17.01
N HIS A 44 17.80 2.79 18.00
CA HIS A 44 17.43 4.19 17.79
C HIS A 44 18.54 5.16 18.22
N ARG A 45 19.35 5.66 17.26
CA ARG A 45 20.34 6.75 17.47
C ARG A 45 19.80 8.09 16.97
N ILE A 46 19.49 8.98 17.90
CA ILE A 46 19.19 10.39 17.63
C ILE A 46 20.51 11.11 17.32
N LEU A 47 20.58 11.86 16.22
CA LEU A 47 21.74 12.69 15.89
C LEU A 47 21.72 13.98 16.72
N SER A 48 22.91 14.45 17.07
CA SER A 48 23.10 15.78 17.66
C SER A 48 22.98 16.89 16.59
N GLU A 49 22.71 18.12 17.04
CA GLU A 49 22.54 19.29 16.18
C GLU A 49 23.80 19.58 15.35
N ASP A 50 24.99 19.38 15.94
CA ASP A 50 26.28 19.49 15.23
C ASP A 50 26.45 18.44 14.12
N GLU A 51 25.95 17.22 14.33
CA GLU A 51 25.98 16.17 13.31
C GLU A 51 25.03 16.48 12.14
N ILE A 52 23.86 17.06 12.42
CA ILE A 52 22.91 17.54 11.41
C ILE A 52 23.54 18.67 10.59
N ASN A 53 24.19 19.63 11.26
CA ASN A 53 24.89 20.75 10.61
C ASN A 53 26.09 20.30 9.76
N GLN A 54 26.70 19.16 10.09
CA GLN A 54 27.73 18.49 9.29
C GLN A 54 27.16 17.66 8.12
N GLY A 55 25.84 17.69 7.90
CA GLY A 55 25.17 16.96 6.83
C GLY A 55 25.06 15.46 7.08
N LYS A 56 25.27 14.99 8.32
CA LYS A 56 25.02 13.58 8.64
C LYS A 56 23.51 13.33 8.66
N THR A 57 23.09 12.30 7.96
CA THR A 57 21.69 11.84 7.96
C THR A 57 21.58 10.54 8.74
N THR A 58 20.47 10.40 9.46
CA THR A 58 20.13 9.15 10.12
C THR A 58 19.65 8.12 9.10
N ARG A 59 20.17 6.90 9.16
CA ARG A 59 19.71 5.76 8.35
C ARG A 59 18.62 4.96 9.07
N TRP A 60 17.57 5.64 9.52
CA TRP A 60 16.40 4.97 10.10
C TRP A 60 15.76 4.09 9.05
N THR A 61 15.84 2.78 9.23
CA THR A 61 15.07 1.82 8.42
C THR A 61 13.66 1.69 8.94
N GLU A 62 13.44 1.92 10.23
CA GLU A 62 12.13 1.81 10.85
C GLU A 62 11.81 3.02 11.71
N LEU A 63 10.55 3.44 11.64
CA LEU A 63 10.03 4.55 12.43
C LEU A 63 8.62 4.20 12.92
N GLU A 64 8.41 4.46 14.20
CA GLU A 64 7.11 4.31 14.85
C GLU A 64 6.76 5.59 15.58
N ILE A 65 5.55 6.08 15.35
CA ILE A 65 5.05 7.31 15.95
C ILE A 65 3.79 6.98 16.72
N HIS A 66 3.79 7.28 18.01
CA HIS A 66 2.65 7.13 18.92
C HIS A 66 2.24 8.47 19.52
N GLY A 67 1.07 8.49 20.18
CA GLY A 67 0.69 9.63 21.03
C GLY A 67 -0.43 10.49 20.49
N ARG A 68 -1.39 9.91 19.73
CA ARG A 68 -2.59 10.61 19.23
C ARG A 68 -2.28 11.72 18.22
N VAL A 69 -1.25 11.51 17.40
CA VAL A 69 -0.80 12.48 16.41
C VAL A 69 -1.89 12.72 15.38
N LYS A 70 -2.17 13.99 15.07
CA LYS A 70 -3.16 14.40 14.06
C LYS A 70 -2.53 14.78 12.73
N ASN A 71 -1.33 15.37 12.78
CA ASN A 71 -0.58 15.88 11.64
C ASN A 71 0.86 15.39 11.73
N LEU A 72 1.45 15.04 10.59
CA LEU A 72 2.86 14.66 10.47
C LEU A 72 3.61 15.79 9.76
N SER A 73 4.86 16.03 10.17
CA SER A 73 5.72 17.01 9.51
C SER A 73 6.11 16.54 8.11
N ASN A 74 6.18 17.44 7.14
CA ASN A 74 6.62 17.13 5.77
C ASN A 74 8.04 16.54 5.70
N ALA A 75 8.89 16.83 6.69
CA ALA A 75 10.23 16.25 6.76
C ALA A 75 10.22 14.71 6.84
N LEU A 76 9.14 14.11 7.36
CA LEU A 76 9.00 12.66 7.43
C LEU A 76 9.05 12.00 6.05
N TRP A 77 8.51 12.66 5.03
CA TRP A 77 8.39 12.12 3.67
C TRP A 77 9.73 12.12 2.91
N GLN A 78 10.71 12.86 3.41
CA GLN A 78 12.06 12.94 2.82
C GLN A 78 13.01 11.85 3.34
N VAL A 79 12.57 11.01 4.30
CA VAL A 79 13.39 9.93 4.87
C VAL A 79 13.39 8.71 3.94
N SER A 80 14.11 8.82 2.82
CA SER A 80 14.10 7.82 1.74
C SER A 80 14.66 6.45 2.12
N HIS A 81 15.39 6.33 3.23
CA HIS A 81 15.95 5.05 3.71
C HIS A 81 14.95 4.20 4.52
N LEU A 82 13.74 4.71 4.75
CA LEU A 82 12.76 4.04 5.58
C LEU A 82 12.18 2.82 4.86
N SER A 83 12.25 1.66 5.50
CA SER A 83 11.65 0.40 5.06
C SER A 83 10.36 0.06 5.80
N ALA A 84 10.19 0.50 7.05
CA ALA A 84 8.96 0.29 7.82
C ALA A 84 8.48 1.55 8.54
N LEU A 85 7.20 1.87 8.39
CA LEU A 85 6.55 3.02 9.01
C LEU A 85 5.30 2.59 9.78
N PHE A 86 5.33 2.77 11.09
CA PHE A 86 4.24 2.43 12.00
C PHE A 86 3.60 3.72 12.53
N LEU A 87 2.37 3.98 12.10
CA LEU A 87 1.55 5.14 12.46
C LEU A 87 0.23 4.70 13.11
N ASN A 88 0.16 3.46 13.59
CA ASN A 88 -1.02 2.86 14.16
C ASN A 88 -1.45 3.55 15.48
N GLY A 89 -2.76 3.61 15.74
CA GLY A 89 -3.29 4.16 17.00
C GLY A 89 -3.16 5.68 17.14
N ASN A 90 -3.03 6.39 16.02
CA ASN A 90 -3.01 7.86 15.99
C ASN A 90 -4.40 8.45 15.67
N GLN A 91 -4.44 9.75 15.39
CA GLN A 91 -5.66 10.46 15.01
C GLN A 91 -5.54 11.09 13.61
N LEU A 92 -4.75 10.45 12.74
CA LEU A 92 -4.54 10.93 11.38
C LEU A 92 -5.88 10.90 10.63
N THR A 93 -6.23 12.02 10.01
CA THR A 93 -7.46 12.15 9.21
C THR A 93 -7.22 12.00 7.72
N ARG A 94 -5.97 12.26 7.29
CA ARG A 94 -5.50 12.17 5.92
C ARG A 94 -4.03 11.75 5.92
N VAL A 95 -3.60 11.13 4.83
CA VAL A 95 -2.20 10.91 4.48
C VAL A 95 -1.92 11.75 3.23
N PRO A 96 -0.84 12.55 3.23
CA PRO A 96 -0.54 13.41 2.09
C PRO A 96 0.09 12.59 0.94
N PRO A 97 -0.03 13.02 -0.32
CA PRO A 97 0.47 12.27 -1.49
C PRO A 97 1.98 12.05 -1.46
N GLU A 98 2.73 12.90 -0.76
CA GLU A 98 4.17 12.80 -0.55
C GLU A 98 4.62 11.52 0.16
N ILE A 99 3.69 10.74 0.76
CA ILE A 99 4.03 9.40 1.27
C ILE A 99 4.65 8.50 0.18
N SER A 100 4.32 8.73 -1.08
CA SER A 100 4.89 7.99 -2.22
C SER A 100 6.40 8.22 -2.42
N GLN A 101 6.96 9.27 -1.82
CA GLN A 101 8.41 9.54 -1.84
C GLN A 101 9.21 8.51 -1.04
N LEU A 102 8.55 7.76 -0.14
CA LEU A 102 9.15 6.66 0.62
C LEU A 102 9.26 5.40 -0.25
N THR A 103 10.06 5.46 -1.32
CA THR A 103 10.16 4.43 -2.36
C THR A 103 10.71 3.07 -1.89
N ASN A 104 11.42 3.05 -0.76
CA ASN A 104 11.98 1.84 -0.14
C ASN A 104 11.05 1.20 0.90
N LEU A 105 9.87 1.78 1.15
CA LEU A 105 8.96 1.30 2.17
C LEU A 105 8.35 -0.06 1.78
N THR A 106 8.54 -1.06 2.63
CA THR A 106 7.98 -2.41 2.47
C THR A 106 6.83 -2.68 3.43
N MET A 107 6.75 -1.93 4.53
CA MET A 107 5.71 -2.06 5.55
C MET A 107 5.15 -0.70 5.96
N LEU A 108 3.83 -0.55 5.85
CA LEU A 108 3.10 0.64 6.28
C LEU A 108 1.91 0.22 7.14
N ASP A 109 1.91 0.66 8.40
CA ASP A 109 0.77 0.47 9.30
C ASP A 109 0.11 1.80 9.64
N LEU A 110 -1.12 1.97 9.16
CA LEU A 110 -2.00 3.10 9.39
C LEU A 110 -3.26 2.69 10.16
N SER A 111 -3.26 1.52 10.79
CA SER A 111 -4.43 0.96 11.49
C SER A 111 -4.86 1.84 12.66
N HIS A 112 -6.14 1.79 13.03
CA HIS A 112 -6.69 2.56 14.16
C HIS A 112 -6.44 4.07 14.04
N ASN A 113 -6.67 4.62 12.86
CA ASN A 113 -6.67 6.07 12.59
C ASN A 113 -8.08 6.55 12.22
N LYS A 114 -8.20 7.77 11.72
CA LYS A 114 -9.46 8.39 11.28
C LYS A 114 -9.42 8.71 9.79
N LEU A 115 -8.69 7.92 9.00
CA LEU A 115 -8.51 8.14 7.56
C LEU A 115 -9.83 7.95 6.83
N ARG A 116 -10.21 8.94 6.02
CA ARG A 116 -11.44 8.90 5.19
C ARG A 116 -11.18 8.52 3.74
N SER A 117 -9.97 8.76 3.26
CA SER A 117 -9.50 8.48 1.92
C SER A 117 -8.00 8.21 1.94
N LEU A 118 -7.50 7.61 0.87
CA LEU A 118 -6.07 7.42 0.61
C LEU A 118 -5.66 8.22 -0.63
N PRO A 119 -4.42 8.73 -0.68
CA PRO A 119 -3.89 9.35 -1.90
C PRO A 119 -3.74 8.31 -3.01
N ALA A 120 -3.93 8.71 -4.26
CA ALA A 120 -3.74 7.86 -5.44
C ALA A 120 -2.28 7.43 -5.59
N GLU A 121 -1.36 8.32 -5.21
CA GLU A 121 0.09 8.16 -5.22
C GLU A 121 0.58 7.02 -4.32
N LEU A 122 -0.26 6.53 -3.39
CA LEU A 122 0.03 5.32 -2.62
C LEU A 122 0.22 4.10 -3.55
N GLY A 123 -0.41 4.10 -4.72
CA GLY A 123 -0.22 3.08 -5.76
C GLY A 123 1.17 3.08 -6.41
N ASP A 124 1.93 4.15 -6.30
CA ASP A 124 3.27 4.24 -6.90
C ASP A 124 4.37 3.66 -5.97
N MET A 125 4.01 3.25 -4.74
CA MET A 125 4.90 2.60 -3.77
C MET A 125 5.12 1.11 -4.08
N ILE A 126 5.73 0.81 -5.23
CA ILE A 126 5.90 -0.55 -5.78
C ILE A 126 6.67 -1.53 -4.88
N SER A 127 7.43 -1.03 -3.91
CA SER A 127 8.19 -1.83 -2.94
C SER A 127 7.34 -2.34 -1.77
N LEU A 128 6.10 -1.86 -1.63
CA LEU A 128 5.25 -2.14 -0.49
C LEU A 128 4.75 -3.59 -0.51
N CYS A 129 5.01 -4.32 0.57
CA CYS A 129 4.60 -5.72 0.76
C CYS A 129 3.48 -5.86 1.79
N HIS A 130 3.44 -4.98 2.79
CA HIS A 130 2.47 -5.03 3.89
C HIS A 130 1.82 -3.66 4.06
N LEU A 131 0.50 -3.61 3.89
CA LEU A 131 -0.30 -2.40 4.08
C LEU A 131 -1.46 -2.70 5.04
N TYR A 132 -1.42 -2.08 6.21
CA TYR A 132 -2.46 -2.20 7.22
C TYR A 132 -3.24 -0.91 7.35
N LEU A 133 -4.54 -0.98 7.08
CA LEU A 133 -5.49 0.14 7.10
C LEU A 133 -6.69 -0.17 8.00
N ASN A 134 -6.58 -1.18 8.88
CA ASN A 134 -7.69 -1.67 9.68
C ASN A 134 -8.24 -0.55 10.60
N HIS A 135 -9.54 -0.58 10.88
CA HIS A 135 -10.20 0.36 11.79
C HIS A 135 -9.95 1.83 11.43
N ASN A 136 -10.25 2.18 10.18
CA ASN A 136 -10.30 3.55 9.68
C ASN A 136 -11.73 3.91 9.22
N GLN A 137 -11.91 5.04 8.53
CA GLN A 137 -13.19 5.52 8.01
C GLN A 137 -13.22 5.51 6.48
N LEU A 138 -12.47 4.58 5.86
CA LEU A 138 -12.37 4.48 4.40
C LEU A 138 -13.69 4.00 3.81
N ARG A 139 -14.25 4.78 2.90
CA ARG A 139 -15.47 4.40 2.13
C ARG A 139 -15.15 3.88 0.74
N VAL A 140 -14.09 4.42 0.15
CA VAL A 140 -13.60 4.11 -1.19
C VAL A 140 -12.10 3.90 -1.13
N LEU A 141 -11.59 3.11 -2.06
CA LEU A 141 -10.17 2.89 -2.28
C LEU A 141 -9.78 3.47 -3.64
N PRO A 142 -8.62 4.14 -3.77
CA PRO A 142 -8.14 4.58 -5.07
C PRO A 142 -7.79 3.37 -5.94
N TYR A 143 -8.14 3.42 -7.23
CA TYR A 143 -7.87 2.33 -8.19
C TYR A 143 -6.37 2.09 -8.37
N GLU A 144 -5.56 3.12 -8.12
CA GLU A 144 -4.10 3.07 -8.17
C GLU A 144 -3.50 2.05 -7.18
N LEU A 145 -4.21 1.68 -6.10
CA LEU A 145 -3.77 0.60 -5.23
C LEU A 145 -3.60 -0.73 -5.98
N GLY A 146 -4.31 -0.94 -7.10
CA GLY A 146 -4.13 -2.10 -7.97
C GLY A 146 -2.74 -2.19 -8.61
N LYS A 147 -1.94 -1.12 -8.60
CA LYS A 147 -0.53 -1.13 -9.06
C LYS A 147 0.43 -1.81 -8.07
N LEU A 148 -0.02 -2.10 -6.84
CA LEU A 148 0.82 -2.66 -5.78
C LEU A 148 1.00 -4.18 -5.93
N PHE A 149 1.72 -4.61 -6.97
CA PHE A 149 1.90 -6.02 -7.33
C PHE A 149 2.69 -6.85 -6.30
N ARG A 150 3.43 -6.21 -5.39
CA ARG A 150 4.23 -6.89 -4.35
C ARG A 150 3.51 -7.07 -3.02
N ILE A 151 2.26 -6.59 -2.90
CA ILE A 151 1.49 -6.71 -1.66
C ILE A 151 1.22 -8.18 -1.35
N GLN A 152 1.66 -8.59 -0.17
CA GLN A 152 1.39 -9.91 0.40
C GLN A 152 0.24 -9.83 1.40
N THR A 153 0.17 -8.72 2.15
CA THR A 153 -0.85 -8.52 3.19
C THR A 153 -1.51 -7.15 3.01
N LEU A 154 -2.83 -7.16 2.87
CA LEU A 154 -3.69 -5.96 2.85
C LEU A 154 -4.76 -6.07 3.94
N GLY A 155 -4.64 -5.22 4.96
CA GLY A 155 -5.59 -5.14 6.06
C GLY A 155 -6.60 -4.02 5.84
N LEU A 156 -7.88 -4.35 5.66
CA LEU A 156 -8.96 -3.37 5.45
C LEU A 156 -10.12 -3.52 6.45
N GLN A 157 -9.99 -4.42 7.41
CA GLN A 157 -11.05 -4.76 8.35
C GLN A 157 -11.51 -3.55 9.17
N GLY A 158 -12.80 -3.46 9.47
CA GLY A 158 -13.34 -2.35 10.27
C GLY A 158 -13.38 -0.99 9.56
N ASN A 159 -13.36 -0.96 8.22
CA ASN A 159 -13.65 0.23 7.43
C ASN A 159 -15.08 0.18 6.86
N PRO A 160 -15.79 1.32 6.76
CA PRO A 160 -17.10 1.41 6.14
C PRO A 160 -17.01 1.41 4.60
N LEU A 161 -16.36 0.40 4.03
CA LEU A 161 -16.15 0.25 2.58
C LEU A 161 -17.47 0.01 1.85
N SER A 162 -17.51 0.35 0.56
CA SER A 162 -18.66 0.04 -0.28
C SER A 162 -18.97 -1.47 -0.27
N PRO A 163 -20.26 -1.87 -0.40
CA PRO A 163 -20.65 -3.28 -0.35
C PRO A 163 -19.91 -4.15 -1.37
N GLU A 164 -19.61 -3.61 -2.55
CA GLU A 164 -18.88 -4.29 -3.62
C GLU A 164 -17.44 -4.63 -3.19
N ILE A 165 -16.67 -3.63 -2.74
CA ILE A 165 -15.30 -3.81 -2.28
C ILE A 165 -15.27 -4.75 -1.07
N ASN A 166 -16.21 -4.58 -0.15
CA ASN A 166 -16.30 -5.40 1.05
C ASN A 166 -16.60 -6.87 0.72
N LYS A 167 -17.46 -7.12 -0.28
CA LYS A 167 -17.76 -8.46 -0.77
C LYS A 167 -16.49 -9.12 -1.33
N ILE A 168 -15.80 -8.46 -2.26
CA ILE A 168 -14.58 -8.99 -2.89
C ILE A 168 -13.50 -9.29 -1.83
N TYR A 169 -13.33 -8.39 -0.86
CA TYR A 169 -12.32 -8.53 0.19
C TYR A 169 -12.54 -9.74 1.12
N HIS A 170 -13.80 -10.13 1.36
CA HIS A 170 -14.14 -11.27 2.22
C HIS A 170 -14.18 -12.62 1.50
N GLU A 171 -13.93 -12.66 0.20
CA GLU A 171 -13.78 -13.91 -0.53
C GLU A 171 -12.45 -14.61 -0.24
N SER A 172 -12.32 -15.88 -0.65
CA SER A 172 -11.03 -16.55 -0.68
C SER A 172 -10.03 -15.77 -1.53
N ASN A 173 -8.85 -15.52 -0.97
CA ASN A 173 -7.83 -14.66 -1.57
C ASN A 173 -8.32 -13.23 -1.90
N GLY A 174 -9.26 -12.72 -1.10
CA GLY A 174 -9.96 -11.46 -1.36
C GLY A 174 -9.07 -10.22 -1.45
N SER A 175 -7.93 -10.19 -0.76
CA SER A 175 -6.94 -9.12 -0.90
C SER A 175 -6.39 -9.02 -2.33
N HIS A 176 -5.95 -10.15 -2.91
CA HIS A 176 -5.44 -10.20 -4.27
C HIS A 176 -6.53 -9.94 -5.31
N LYS A 177 -7.72 -10.54 -5.11
CA LYS A 177 -8.88 -10.28 -5.99
C LYS A 177 -9.27 -8.80 -6.01
N LEU A 178 -9.24 -8.17 -4.83
CA LEU A 178 -9.52 -6.74 -4.71
C LEU A 178 -8.46 -5.91 -5.45
N LEU A 179 -7.17 -6.21 -5.29
CA LEU A 179 -6.12 -5.50 -6.01
C LEU A 179 -6.26 -5.67 -7.53
N HIS A 180 -6.61 -6.88 -8.01
CA HIS A 180 -6.88 -7.13 -9.41
C HIS A 180 -8.09 -6.33 -9.91
N PHE A 181 -9.19 -6.36 -9.16
CA PHE A 181 -10.38 -5.55 -9.45
C PHE A 181 -10.03 -4.06 -9.55
N LEU A 182 -9.26 -3.53 -8.60
CA LEU A 182 -8.84 -2.12 -8.63
C LEU A 182 -7.94 -1.83 -9.83
N HIS A 183 -7.07 -2.77 -10.22
CA HIS A 183 -6.22 -2.65 -11.40
C HIS A 183 -7.03 -2.63 -12.70
N ASP A 184 -8.03 -3.50 -12.85
CA ASP A 184 -8.89 -3.56 -14.04
C ASP A 184 -9.72 -2.28 -14.24
N HIS A 185 -10.10 -1.63 -13.13
CA HIS A 185 -10.86 -0.38 -13.12
C HIS A 185 -9.97 0.87 -13.10
N LEU A 186 -8.64 0.71 -13.11
CA LEU A 186 -7.72 1.81 -13.29
C LEU A 186 -7.87 2.31 -14.73
N ALA A 187 -8.65 3.37 -14.91
CA ALA A 187 -8.78 4.03 -16.20
C ALA A 187 -7.39 4.45 -16.67
N ILE A 188 -6.85 3.72 -17.64
CA ILE A 188 -5.65 4.16 -18.32
C ILE A 188 -6.11 5.39 -19.09
N ASN A 189 -5.66 6.57 -18.68
CA ASN A 189 -5.76 7.77 -19.47
C ASN A 189 -4.82 7.61 -20.68
N THR A 190 -5.07 6.59 -21.51
CA THR A 190 -4.49 6.49 -22.84
C THR A 190 -5.20 7.57 -23.63
N ALA A 191 -4.51 8.70 -23.84
CA ALA A 191 -4.62 9.29 -25.16
C ALA A 191 -4.50 8.13 -26.17
N PRO A 192 -5.41 8.02 -27.15
CA PRO A 192 -5.31 6.96 -28.15
C PRO A 192 -3.87 6.95 -28.65
N PRO A 193 -3.23 5.77 -28.77
CA PRO A 193 -1.86 5.70 -29.26
C PRO A 193 -1.79 6.54 -30.53
N PRO A 194 -0.76 7.41 -30.69
CA PRO A 194 -0.68 8.27 -31.86
C PRO A 194 -0.84 7.39 -33.10
N GLU A 195 -1.69 7.82 -34.04
CA GLU A 195 -1.86 7.11 -35.31
C GLU A 195 -0.47 6.90 -35.90
N ARG A 196 -0.07 5.63 -36.03
CA ARG A 196 1.21 5.28 -36.63
C ARG A 196 1.07 5.60 -38.12
N GLU A 197 1.70 6.69 -38.57
CA GLU A 197 1.89 6.89 -40.00
C GLU A 197 2.69 5.70 -40.55
N TRP A 198 2.13 5.05 -41.57
CA TRP A 198 2.79 3.94 -42.25
C TRP A 198 4.07 4.44 -42.91
N VAL A 199 5.22 4.15 -42.29
CA VAL A 199 6.50 4.33 -42.97
C VAL A 199 6.61 3.23 -44.02
N MET A 200 6.29 3.56 -45.27
CA MET A 200 6.58 2.72 -46.42
C MET A 200 8.10 2.66 -46.61
N ILE A 201 8.75 1.66 -46.00
CA ILE A 201 10.21 1.55 -46.03
C ILE A 201 10.70 1.36 -47.48
N ARG A 202 9.93 0.69 -48.36
CA ARG A 202 10.13 0.59 -49.83
C ARG A 202 8.83 0.23 -50.54
N HIS A 203 8.70 0.58 -51.82
CA HIS A 203 7.61 0.11 -52.68
C HIS A 203 7.66 -1.41 -52.82
N ALA A 204 6.49 -2.06 -52.86
CA ALA A 204 6.37 -3.49 -53.07
C ALA A 204 6.99 -3.88 -54.42
N ASP A 205 7.96 -4.80 -54.38
CA ASP A 205 8.65 -5.33 -55.56
C ASP A 205 7.97 -6.65 -55.98
N PRO A 206 7.36 -6.72 -57.17
CA PRO A 206 6.71 -7.92 -57.68
C PRO A 206 7.64 -9.14 -57.83
N ASP A 207 8.95 -8.93 -57.94
CA ASP A 207 9.92 -10.00 -58.19
C ASP A 207 10.49 -10.64 -56.92
N ARG A 208 10.03 -10.22 -55.74
CA ARG A 208 10.51 -10.76 -54.45
C ARG A 208 9.35 -11.01 -53.47
N PRO A 209 8.70 -12.18 -53.50
CA PRO A 209 7.63 -12.48 -52.56
C PRO A 209 8.22 -12.67 -51.15
N ILE A 210 7.78 -11.82 -50.21
CA ILE A 210 8.01 -12.05 -48.79
C ILE A 210 6.66 -12.45 -48.18
N GLY A 211 6.61 -13.63 -47.57
CA GLY A 211 5.43 -14.10 -46.86
C GLY A 211 5.08 -13.14 -45.73
N ILE A 212 3.93 -12.48 -45.85
CA ILE A 212 3.36 -11.67 -44.78
C ILE A 212 2.48 -12.60 -43.95
N ILE A 213 2.75 -12.73 -42.66
CA ILE A 213 1.85 -13.39 -41.71
C ILE A 213 0.58 -12.54 -41.67
N GLN A 214 -0.44 -12.94 -42.43
CA GLN A 214 -1.76 -12.35 -42.37
C GLN A 214 -2.49 -12.85 -41.13
N ASP A 215 -2.90 -11.91 -40.28
CA ASP A 215 -3.80 -12.17 -39.15
C ASP A 215 -5.07 -12.87 -39.65
N ARG A 216 -5.37 -14.04 -39.05
CA ARG A 216 -6.49 -14.94 -39.40
C ARG A 216 -7.83 -14.19 -39.46
N ARG A 217 -7.99 -13.14 -38.66
CA ARG A 217 -9.22 -12.33 -38.61
C ARG A 217 -9.51 -11.53 -39.88
N LYS A 218 -8.50 -11.22 -40.71
CA LYS A 218 -8.71 -10.48 -41.97
C LYS A 218 -9.02 -11.39 -43.17
N MET A 219 -8.66 -12.68 -43.11
CA MET A 219 -9.03 -13.65 -44.16
C MET A 219 -10.52 -14.02 -44.10
N GLU A 220 -11.10 -14.14 -42.91
CA GLU A 220 -12.54 -14.43 -42.74
C GLU A 220 -13.42 -13.27 -43.21
N GLN A 221 -12.97 -12.01 -43.03
CA GLN A 221 -13.69 -10.83 -43.53
C GLN A 221 -13.58 -10.64 -45.05
N MET A 222 -12.53 -11.14 -45.70
CA MET A 222 -12.35 -11.05 -47.16
C MET A 222 -13.02 -12.21 -47.92
N GLY A 223 -13.76 -13.09 -47.24
CA GLY A 223 -14.51 -14.18 -47.89
C GLY A 223 -13.64 -15.25 -48.56
N MET A 224 -12.33 -15.31 -48.24
CA MET A 224 -11.37 -16.21 -48.89
C MET A 224 -11.29 -17.61 -48.25
N MET A 225 -12.18 -17.92 -47.32
CA MET A 225 -12.34 -19.26 -46.73
C MET A 225 -13.78 -19.73 -46.92
N SER A 226 -14.13 -20.13 -48.15
CA SER A 226 -15.28 -21.00 -48.36
C SER A 226 -14.93 -22.40 -47.82
N HIS A 227 -15.69 -22.87 -46.83
CA HIS A 227 -15.62 -24.24 -46.35
C HIS A 227 -15.88 -25.21 -47.51
N LEU A 228 -15.40 -26.46 -47.39
CA LEU A 228 -16.02 -27.59 -48.07
C LEU A 228 -17.55 -27.55 -47.90
#